data_AF-G8YC47-F1
#
_entry.id   AF-G8YC47-F1
#
_cell.length_a   1.000
_cell.length_b   1.000
_cell.length_c   1.000
_cell.angle_alpha   90.00
_cell.angle_beta   90.00
_cell.angle_gamma   90.00
#
_symmetry.space_group_name_H-M   'P 1'
#
loop_
_entity.id
_entity.type
_entity.pdbx_description
1 polymer ?
#
loop_
_entity_poly.entity_id
_entity_poly.type
_entity_poly.pdbx_seq_one_letter_code
_entity_poly.pdbx_strand_id
1 'polypeptide(L)'
;METPKTPLHPGGDEEIREIPQASLPEGTIADLNLNPGLYDDNSDESNSEGENKKQPADDGKRKENPIITGDEGIDKEEYYEIEPLTCSFEEAFGKLTNEVSPRADQVKEDFQKSRLINYIDEQFLVIQRKYKRSRSSVTESYPLLTLLSDLSKLIDIIWHSVNTHSGLFGQDDCLVRILGDLEDYVYPYIMFEDLSDLDVLKKQLQHYFQFFQRLDTILSLLIDGVLQESYGPRLKLYATQVVRINSIMGRLRPLVISKVTSLKNQMSYESHIYAQKGEKESYRKVHNLSNALDVEIGKVFEGILDRT
;
A
#
# COMPACT_ATOMS: atom_id res chain seq x y z
N MET A 1 -42.04 -40.16 -25.95
CA MET A 1 -40.70 -39.53 -25.91
C MET A 1 -39.97 -40.15 -24.73
N GLU A 2 -39.06 -41.09 -24.98
CA GLU A 2 -38.23 -41.66 -23.92
C GLU A 2 -37.25 -40.59 -23.44
N THR A 3 -37.16 -40.41 -22.12
CA THR A 3 -36.18 -39.51 -21.51
C THR A 3 -34.77 -40.04 -21.73
N PRO A 4 -33.79 -39.19 -22.08
CA PRO A 4 -32.41 -39.63 -22.28
C PRO A 4 -31.85 -40.23 -20.99
N LYS A 5 -31.19 -41.39 -21.10
CA LYS A 5 -30.54 -42.06 -19.96
C LYS A 5 -29.33 -41.26 -19.52
N THR A 6 -29.24 -40.99 -18.22
CA THR A 6 -28.07 -40.33 -17.60
C THR A 6 -26.81 -41.18 -17.83
N PRO A 7 -25.67 -40.56 -18.21
CA PRO A 7 -24.41 -41.28 -18.36
C PRO A 7 -23.99 -41.93 -17.03
N LEU A 8 -23.35 -43.11 -17.11
CA LEU A 8 -22.71 -43.74 -15.97
C LEU A 8 -21.47 -42.93 -15.58
N HIS A 9 -21.43 -42.47 -14.33
CA HIS A 9 -20.24 -41.82 -13.76
C HIS A 9 -19.26 -42.90 -13.26
N PRO A 10 -17.94 -42.70 -13.44
CA PRO A 10 -16.94 -43.63 -12.91
C PRO A 10 -16.89 -43.59 -11.38
N GLY A 11 -16.38 -44.67 -10.79
CA GLY A 11 -16.22 -44.78 -9.34
C GLY A 11 -15.12 -43.87 -8.80
N GLY A 12 -15.10 -43.64 -7.48
CA GLY A 12 -14.15 -42.73 -6.82
C GLY A 12 -12.66 -43.10 -6.98
N ASP A 13 -12.36 -44.35 -7.35
CA ASP A 13 -11.00 -44.88 -7.51
C ASP A 13 -10.63 -45.17 -8.98
N GLU A 14 -11.46 -44.74 -9.95
CA GLU A 14 -11.21 -44.95 -11.39
C GLU A 14 -10.70 -43.67 -12.08
N GLU A 15 -9.44 -43.67 -12.53
CA GLU A 15 -8.91 -42.62 -13.40
C GLU A 15 -9.40 -42.81 -14.84
N ILE A 16 -10.13 -41.81 -15.35
CA ILE A 16 -10.61 -41.76 -16.74
C ILE A 16 -9.42 -41.40 -17.64
N ARG A 17 -8.95 -42.36 -18.44
CA ARG A 17 -7.82 -42.14 -19.38
C ARG A 17 -8.22 -41.51 -20.71
N GLU A 18 -9.50 -41.52 -21.04
CA GLU A 18 -10.04 -41.00 -22.31
C GLU A 18 -11.23 -40.09 -22.03
N ILE A 19 -11.04 -38.78 -22.26
CA ILE A 19 -12.13 -37.81 -22.26
C ILE A 19 -12.92 -38.00 -23.57
N PRO A 20 -14.26 -38.06 -23.57
CA PRO A 20 -15.04 -38.17 -24.79
C PRO A 20 -14.70 -37.02 -25.76
N GLN A 21 -14.15 -37.34 -26.94
CA GLN A 21 -13.81 -36.36 -27.98
C GLN A 21 -15.01 -35.98 -28.87
N ALA A 22 -16.23 -36.25 -28.42
CA ALA A 22 -17.42 -35.86 -29.17
C ALA A 22 -17.57 -34.34 -29.14
N SER A 23 -17.49 -33.69 -30.30
CA SER A 23 -17.87 -32.29 -30.44
C SER A 23 -19.37 -32.16 -30.20
N LEU A 24 -19.76 -31.15 -29.42
CA LEU A 24 -21.16 -30.79 -29.26
C LEU A 24 -21.73 -30.42 -30.64
N PRO A 25 -22.95 -30.88 -31.00
CA PRO A 25 -23.60 -30.45 -32.24
C PRO A 25 -23.69 -28.92 -32.27
N GLU A 26 -23.36 -28.31 -33.42
CA GLU A 26 -23.24 -26.85 -33.60
C GLU A 26 -24.47 -26.05 -33.14
N GLY A 27 -25.66 -26.67 -33.10
CA GLY A 27 -26.89 -26.05 -32.57
C GLY A 27 -26.98 -25.95 -31.04
N THR A 28 -26.26 -26.80 -30.29
CA THR A 28 -26.35 -26.85 -28.81
C THR A 28 -25.57 -25.72 -28.14
N ILE A 29 -24.57 -25.17 -28.84
CA ILE A 29 -23.75 -24.06 -28.35
C ILE A 29 -24.53 -22.73 -28.44
N ALA A 30 -25.44 -22.60 -29.40
CA ALA A 30 -26.30 -21.42 -29.54
C ALA A 30 -27.36 -21.32 -28.43
N ASP A 31 -27.79 -22.45 -27.86
CA ASP A 31 -28.74 -22.51 -26.74
C ASP A 31 -28.09 -22.31 -25.36
N LEU A 32 -26.75 -22.32 -25.28
CA LEU A 32 -26.00 -21.98 -24.06
C LEU A 32 -25.90 -20.46 -23.93
N ASN A 33 -27.04 -19.80 -23.66
CA ASN A 33 -27.06 -18.39 -23.28
C ASN A 33 -26.49 -18.24 -21.86
N LEU A 34 -25.17 -18.14 -21.76
CA LEU A 34 -24.41 -18.03 -20.50
C LEU A 34 -24.62 -16.69 -19.78
N ASN A 35 -25.47 -15.79 -20.29
CA ASN A 35 -25.75 -14.50 -19.67
C ASN A 35 -27.13 -13.94 -20.07
N PRO A 36 -28.23 -14.49 -19.55
CA PRO A 36 -29.57 -14.00 -19.88
C PRO A 36 -29.85 -12.72 -19.08
N GLY A 37 -29.47 -11.56 -19.62
CA GLY A 37 -29.82 -10.25 -19.03
C GLY A 37 -28.96 -9.05 -19.39
N LEU A 38 -28.05 -9.13 -20.37
CA LEU A 38 -27.12 -8.04 -20.70
C LEU A 38 -27.44 -7.25 -21.97
N TYR A 39 -28.56 -7.54 -22.63
CA TYR A 39 -29.01 -6.83 -23.82
C TYR A 39 -30.51 -6.51 -23.72
N ASP A 40 -30.83 -5.57 -22.86
CA ASP A 40 -32.06 -4.76 -22.90
C ASP A 40 -31.69 -3.39 -22.33
N ASP A 41 -31.13 -2.50 -23.13
CA ASP A 41 -31.90 -1.48 -23.86
C ASP A 41 -30.95 -0.43 -24.45
N ASN A 42 -31.29 0.02 -25.66
CA ASN A 42 -30.55 0.93 -26.51
C ASN A 42 -30.92 2.40 -26.24
N SER A 43 -30.16 3.27 -26.92
CA SER A 43 -30.46 4.67 -27.32
C SER A 43 -29.84 5.74 -26.40
N ASP A 44 -29.13 6.77 -26.88
CA ASP A 44 -29.21 7.46 -28.16
C ASP A 44 -27.86 8.05 -28.64
N GLU A 45 -27.76 8.14 -29.97
CA GLU A 45 -26.78 8.86 -30.76
C GLU A 45 -26.88 10.39 -30.57
N SER A 46 -25.75 11.09 -30.62
CA SER A 46 -25.66 12.36 -31.39
C SER A 46 -24.21 12.79 -31.66
N ASN A 47 -23.88 12.86 -32.95
CA ASN A 47 -22.73 13.50 -33.59
C ASN A 47 -22.59 15.00 -33.25
N SER A 48 -21.35 15.53 -33.22
CA SER A 48 -20.79 16.39 -34.31
C SER A 48 -19.53 17.18 -33.89
N GLU A 49 -18.47 16.97 -34.66
CA GLU A 49 -17.45 17.89 -35.22
C GLU A 49 -17.33 19.36 -34.74
N GLY A 50 -16.08 19.90 -34.69
CA GLY A 50 -15.86 21.34 -34.98
C GLY A 50 -14.67 22.07 -34.34
N GLU A 51 -13.50 21.96 -34.98
CA GLU A 51 -12.51 23.02 -35.29
C GLU A 51 -11.85 23.98 -34.25
N ASN A 52 -10.50 23.92 -34.31
CA ASN A 52 -9.48 24.97 -34.13
C ASN A 52 -9.92 26.45 -34.26
N LYS A 53 -9.35 27.32 -33.40
CA LYS A 53 -8.66 28.55 -33.84
C LYS A 53 -7.71 29.14 -32.78
N LYS A 54 -6.47 29.38 -33.22
CA LYS A 54 -5.41 30.14 -32.54
C LYS A 54 -5.61 31.65 -32.69
N GLN A 55 -5.30 32.39 -31.60
CA GLN A 55 -4.63 33.70 -31.51
C GLN A 55 -5.30 34.96 -32.14
N PRO A 56 -4.95 36.21 -31.74
CA PRO A 56 -3.70 36.65 -31.08
C PRO A 56 -3.82 37.63 -29.88
N ALA A 57 -2.65 37.96 -29.36
CA ALA A 57 -2.34 38.93 -28.31
C ALA A 57 -2.72 40.38 -28.65
N ASP A 58 -3.01 41.18 -27.62
CA ASP A 58 -2.74 42.61 -27.63
C ASP A 58 -2.44 43.14 -26.22
N ASP A 59 -1.54 44.13 -26.24
CA ASP A 59 -0.74 44.74 -25.20
C ASP A 59 -1.54 45.81 -24.40
N GLY A 60 -1.26 45.97 -23.11
CA GLY A 60 -2.13 46.76 -22.24
C GLY A 60 -1.58 47.10 -20.85
N LYS A 61 -0.42 47.75 -20.82
CA LYS A 61 0.19 48.46 -19.67
C LYS A 61 -0.81 49.01 -18.64
N ARG A 62 -0.64 48.65 -17.36
CA ARG A 62 -1.21 49.42 -16.23
C ARG A 62 -0.24 49.57 -15.06
N LYS A 63 0.51 50.69 -15.14
CA LYS A 63 0.95 51.63 -14.10
C LYS A 63 1.07 51.12 -12.67
N GLU A 64 2.33 51.01 -12.27
CA GLU A 64 2.83 51.24 -10.90
C GLU A 64 2.34 52.59 -10.35
N ASN A 65 1.97 52.61 -9.07
CA ASN A 65 2.10 53.78 -8.23
C ASN A 65 2.80 53.35 -6.92
N PRO A 66 3.76 54.15 -6.41
CA PRO A 66 4.57 53.87 -5.23
C PRO A 66 3.87 54.36 -3.95
N ILE A 67 4.63 54.50 -2.83
CA ILE A 67 4.29 55.08 -1.50
C ILE A 67 4.00 53.91 -0.52
N ILE A 68 4.74 53.61 0.56
CA ILE A 68 5.50 54.41 1.55
C ILE A 68 6.64 53.54 2.13
N THR A 69 7.85 54.11 2.21
CA THR A 69 8.92 53.69 3.12
C THR A 69 8.50 53.94 4.57
N GLY A 70 8.26 52.87 5.33
CA GLY A 70 8.06 52.88 6.77
C GLY A 70 8.87 51.77 7.38
N ASP A 71 10.10 52.11 7.76
CA ASP A 71 10.99 51.33 8.61
C ASP A 71 10.41 51.29 10.03
N GLU A 72 9.76 50.19 10.40
CA GLU A 72 9.68 49.71 11.79
C GLU A 72 9.58 48.17 11.80
N GLY A 73 10.72 47.51 12.02
CA GLY A 73 10.85 46.30 12.84
C GLY A 73 9.81 45.18 12.71
N ILE A 74 9.49 44.71 11.49
CA ILE A 74 8.83 43.41 11.33
C ILE A 74 9.91 42.35 11.52
N ASP A 75 9.88 41.69 12.68
CA ASP A 75 10.63 40.47 12.96
C ASP A 75 10.53 39.56 11.74
N LYS A 76 11.68 39.19 11.18
CA LYS A 76 11.75 38.18 10.12
C LYS A 76 11.04 36.93 10.67
N GLU A 77 9.82 36.67 10.21
CA GLU A 77 9.17 35.38 10.39
C GLU A 77 10.16 34.33 9.85
N GLU A 78 10.81 33.61 10.75
CA GLU A 78 11.55 32.39 10.42
C GLU A 78 10.54 31.48 9.75
N TYR A 79 10.59 31.40 8.42
CA TYR A 79 9.81 30.43 7.66
C TYR A 79 10.19 29.05 8.20
N TYR A 80 9.26 28.43 8.93
CA TYR A 80 9.46 27.12 9.54
C TYR A 80 9.47 26.05 8.45
N GLU A 81 10.64 25.50 8.15
CA GLU A 81 10.74 24.30 7.32
C GLU A 81 10.40 23.09 8.20
N ILE A 82 9.25 22.46 7.93
CA ILE A 82 8.83 21.24 8.63
C ILE A 82 9.65 20.09 8.05
N GLU A 83 10.55 19.52 8.84
CA GLU A 83 11.26 18.29 8.46
C GLU A 83 10.36 17.06 8.68
N PRO A 84 9.90 16.37 7.63
CA PRO A 84 9.13 15.15 7.77
C PRO A 84 9.98 13.98 8.31
N LEU A 85 9.34 12.95 8.88
CA LEU A 85 10.04 11.76 9.37
C LEU A 85 10.43 10.81 8.23
N THR A 86 9.63 10.81 7.16
CA THR A 86 9.84 10.01 5.95
C THR A 86 9.94 10.90 4.72
N CYS A 87 10.51 10.38 3.63
CA CYS A 87 10.54 11.08 2.35
C CYS A 87 9.13 11.23 1.75
N SER A 88 8.98 11.95 0.63
CA SER A 88 7.68 11.98 -0.07
C SER A 88 7.35 10.62 -0.69
N PHE A 89 6.07 10.41 -1.02
CA PHE A 89 5.65 9.20 -1.72
C PHE A 89 6.36 9.06 -3.07
N GLU A 90 6.42 10.12 -3.88
CA GLU A 90 7.04 10.13 -5.22
C GLU A 90 8.53 9.77 -5.15
N GLU A 91 9.24 10.30 -4.15
CA GLU A 91 10.65 9.97 -3.95
C GLU A 91 10.84 8.49 -3.61
N ALA A 92 10.02 7.94 -2.71
CA ALA A 92 10.09 6.55 -2.32
C ALA A 92 9.67 5.61 -3.46
N PHE A 93 8.60 5.96 -4.16
CA PHE A 93 8.08 5.24 -5.32
C PHE A 93 9.07 5.25 -6.49
N GLY A 94 9.69 6.41 -6.78
CA GLY A 94 10.71 6.55 -7.81
C GLY A 94 11.97 5.72 -7.52
N LYS A 95 12.45 5.73 -6.26
CA LYS A 95 13.55 4.85 -5.82
C LYS A 95 13.20 3.39 -6.05
N LEU A 96 12.00 2.97 -5.64
CA LEU A 96 11.54 1.60 -5.78
C LEU A 96 11.41 1.18 -7.25
N THR A 97 10.86 2.05 -8.09
CA THR A 97 10.71 1.78 -9.53
C THR A 97 12.07 1.58 -10.20
N ASN A 98 13.09 2.36 -9.81
CA ASN A 98 14.45 2.21 -10.31
C ASN A 98 15.11 0.87 -9.90
N GLU A 99 14.75 0.33 -8.72
CA GLU A 99 15.21 -0.99 -8.27
C GLU A 99 14.68 -2.12 -9.17
N VAL A 100 13.53 -1.95 -9.82
CA VAL A 100 12.91 -2.92 -10.74
C VAL A 100 13.60 -2.97 -12.12
N SER A 101 14.83 -2.47 -12.22
CA SER A 101 15.64 -2.59 -13.45
C SER A 101 15.74 -4.04 -13.94
N PRO A 102 15.77 -4.27 -15.27
CA PRO A 102 15.72 -5.60 -15.86
C PRO A 102 17.01 -6.36 -15.58
N ARG A 103 17.08 -7.05 -14.43
CA ARG A 103 18.14 -8.02 -14.16
C ARG A 103 17.80 -9.29 -14.93
N ALA A 104 18.60 -9.56 -15.95
CA ALA A 104 18.47 -10.65 -16.92
C ALA A 104 18.70 -12.06 -16.34
N ASP A 105 18.80 -12.22 -15.02
CA ASP A 105 19.01 -13.53 -14.38
C ASP A 105 17.66 -14.20 -14.13
N GLN A 106 17.06 -14.69 -15.22
CA GLN A 106 15.88 -15.53 -15.19
C GLN A 106 16.20 -16.88 -14.53
N VAL A 107 16.05 -16.98 -13.20
CA VAL A 107 15.92 -18.30 -12.57
C VAL A 107 14.51 -18.82 -12.87
N LYS A 108 14.43 -19.63 -13.94
CA LYS A 108 13.22 -20.16 -14.59
C LYS A 108 12.66 -21.44 -13.98
N GLU A 109 13.12 -21.86 -12.81
CA GLU A 109 12.76 -23.17 -12.27
C GLU A 109 11.62 -23.05 -11.25
N ASP A 110 10.43 -23.55 -11.60
CA ASP A 110 9.23 -23.50 -10.75
C ASP A 110 9.41 -24.18 -9.39
N PHE A 111 10.33 -25.15 -9.31
CA PHE A 111 10.73 -25.77 -8.05
C PHE A 111 11.33 -24.75 -7.06
N GLN A 112 12.15 -23.80 -7.54
CA GLN A 112 12.74 -22.76 -6.69
C GLN A 112 11.65 -21.79 -6.19
N LYS A 113 10.65 -21.50 -7.03
CA LYS A 113 9.51 -20.66 -6.64
C LYS A 113 8.69 -21.32 -5.53
N SER A 114 8.35 -22.60 -5.68
CA SER A 114 7.62 -23.35 -4.64
C SER A 114 8.42 -23.45 -3.33
N ARG A 115 9.73 -23.73 -3.40
CA ARG A 115 10.60 -23.78 -2.23
C ARG A 115 10.68 -22.44 -1.51
N LEU A 116 10.72 -21.33 -2.26
CA LEU A 116 10.71 -20.00 -1.70
C LEU A 116 9.39 -19.69 -0.99
N ILE A 117 8.24 -20.02 -1.59
CA ILE A 117 6.93 -19.83 -0.95
C ILE A 117 6.85 -20.61 0.37
N ASN A 118 7.30 -21.87 0.38
CA ASN A 118 7.38 -22.67 1.61
C ASN A 118 8.28 -22.01 2.66
N TYR A 119 9.42 -21.45 2.25
CA TYR A 119 10.30 -20.72 3.16
C TYR A 119 9.63 -19.46 3.73
N ILE A 120 8.95 -18.67 2.89
CA ILE A 120 8.18 -17.49 3.31
C ILE A 120 7.11 -17.90 4.32
N ASP A 121 6.38 -18.99 4.06
CA ASP A 121 5.38 -19.55 4.96
C ASP A 121 5.97 -19.96 6.31
N GLU A 122 7.12 -20.65 6.30
CA GLU A 122 7.82 -21.02 7.53
C GLU A 122 8.24 -19.80 8.35
N GLN A 123 8.82 -18.78 7.69
CA GLN A 123 9.21 -17.53 8.36
C GLN A 123 8.00 -16.79 8.92
N PHE A 124 6.91 -16.73 8.16
CA PHE A 124 5.68 -16.10 8.61
C PHE A 124 5.07 -16.84 9.81
N LEU A 125 5.08 -18.18 9.79
CA LEU A 125 4.66 -19.02 10.92
C LEU A 125 5.52 -18.80 12.17
N VAL A 126 6.82 -18.51 12.01
CA VAL A 126 7.70 -18.16 13.14
C VAL A 126 7.26 -16.83 13.76
N ILE A 127 6.99 -15.81 12.94
CA ILE A 127 6.51 -14.49 13.41
C ILE A 127 5.16 -14.64 14.11
N GLN A 128 4.20 -15.36 13.49
CA GLN A 128 2.89 -15.68 14.08
C GLN A 128 3.00 -16.38 15.43
N ARG A 129 3.91 -17.37 15.56
CA ARG A 129 4.12 -18.10 16.82
C ARG A 129 4.71 -17.20 17.90
N LYS A 130 5.70 -16.36 17.55
CA LYS A 130 6.26 -15.37 18.48
C LYS A 130 5.18 -14.41 18.99
N TYR A 131 4.35 -13.89 18.08
CA TYR A 131 3.23 -13.02 18.42
C TYR A 131 2.19 -13.71 19.33
N LYS A 132 1.71 -14.90 18.96
CA LYS A 132 0.73 -15.63 19.79
C LYS A 132 1.31 -15.98 21.17
N ARG A 133 2.60 -16.32 21.23
CA ARG A 133 3.26 -16.62 22.49
C ARG A 133 3.41 -15.39 23.37
N SER A 134 3.80 -14.24 22.82
CA SER A 134 3.87 -12.99 23.60
C SER A 134 2.51 -12.51 24.08
N ARG A 135 1.42 -12.88 23.37
CA ARG A 135 0.07 -12.56 23.80
C ARG A 135 -0.50 -13.48 24.88
N SER A 136 -0.02 -14.73 24.95
CA SER A 136 -0.51 -15.75 25.89
C SER A 136 0.39 -15.91 27.12
N SER A 137 1.68 -15.61 27.00
CA SER A 137 2.66 -15.70 28.07
C SER A 137 2.97 -14.32 28.64
N VAL A 138 3.02 -14.21 29.97
CA VAL A 138 3.43 -12.98 30.67
C VAL A 138 4.94 -12.73 30.56
N THR A 139 5.73 -13.76 30.25
CA THR A 139 7.20 -13.73 30.35
C THR A 139 7.90 -13.29 29.07
N GLU A 140 7.25 -13.43 27.90
CA GLU A 140 7.86 -13.11 26.61
C GLU A 140 7.25 -11.82 26.05
N SER A 141 8.02 -10.74 26.00
CA SER A 141 7.62 -9.50 25.33
C SER A 141 8.01 -9.54 23.86
N TYR A 142 7.06 -9.25 22.96
CA TYR A 142 7.33 -9.03 21.55
C TYR A 142 6.81 -7.65 21.16
N PRO A 143 7.65 -6.60 21.25
CA PRO A 143 7.24 -5.24 20.93
C PRO A 143 6.83 -5.12 19.46
N LEU A 144 5.80 -4.31 19.16
CA LEU A 144 5.32 -4.19 17.79
C LEU A 144 6.38 -3.62 16.84
N LEU A 145 7.29 -2.73 17.27
CA LEU A 145 8.41 -2.30 16.39
C LEU A 145 9.33 -3.47 15.99
N THR A 146 9.52 -4.46 16.87
CA THR A 146 10.27 -5.68 16.53
C THR A 146 9.47 -6.57 15.58
N LEU A 147 8.16 -6.69 15.79
CA LEU A 147 7.25 -7.40 14.89
C LEU A 147 7.25 -6.78 13.49
N LEU A 148 7.13 -5.45 13.39
CA LEU A 148 7.17 -4.73 12.11
C LEU A 148 8.53 -4.90 11.42
N SER A 149 9.64 -4.89 12.17
CA SER A 149 10.96 -5.16 11.60
C SER A 149 11.08 -6.58 11.04
N ASP A 150 10.56 -7.59 11.75
CA ASP A 150 10.57 -8.97 11.27
C ASP A 150 9.65 -9.16 10.05
N LEU A 151 8.48 -8.50 10.02
CA LEU A 151 7.62 -8.45 8.84
C LEU A 151 8.28 -7.71 7.67
N SER A 152 9.00 -6.62 7.93
CA SER A 152 9.71 -5.85 6.89
C SER A 152 10.71 -6.74 6.16
N LYS A 153 11.50 -7.52 6.90
CA LYS A 153 12.46 -8.48 6.31
C LYS A 153 11.75 -9.50 5.42
N LEU A 154 10.60 -9.99 5.86
CA LEU A 154 9.80 -10.95 5.09
C LEU A 154 9.24 -10.31 3.81
N ILE A 155 8.73 -9.09 3.91
CA ILE A 155 8.25 -8.30 2.76
C ILE A 155 9.39 -8.01 1.79
N ASP A 156 10.59 -7.69 2.28
CA ASP A 156 11.76 -7.45 1.42
C ASP A 156 12.20 -8.74 0.69
N ILE A 157 12.11 -9.91 1.33
CA ILE A 157 12.35 -11.20 0.67
C ILE A 157 11.31 -11.45 -0.43
N ILE A 158 10.03 -11.19 -0.14
CA ILE A 158 8.95 -11.33 -1.12
C ILE A 158 9.19 -10.37 -2.30
N TRP A 159 9.48 -9.10 -2.00
CA TRP A 159 9.73 -8.08 -3.02
C TRP A 159 10.96 -8.41 -3.87
N HIS A 160 12.04 -8.87 -3.24
CA HIS A 160 13.23 -9.30 -3.97
C HIS A 160 12.90 -10.46 -4.92
N SER A 161 12.13 -11.44 -4.46
CA SER A 161 11.66 -12.53 -5.32
C SER A 161 10.79 -12.08 -6.47
N VAL A 162 9.92 -11.09 -6.23
CA VAL A 162 9.06 -10.52 -7.26
C VAL A 162 9.90 -9.87 -8.37
N ASN A 163 11.01 -9.24 -8.00
CA ASN A 163 11.93 -8.62 -8.94
C ASN A 163 12.83 -9.61 -9.69
N THR A 164 13.22 -10.73 -9.06
CA THR A 164 14.15 -11.71 -9.66
C THR A 164 13.47 -12.80 -10.48
N HIS A 165 12.27 -13.23 -10.10
CA HIS A 165 11.54 -14.27 -10.81
C HIS A 165 10.43 -13.63 -11.61
N SER A 166 10.47 -13.75 -12.94
CA SER A 166 9.57 -13.09 -13.89
C SER A 166 8.09 -13.53 -13.71
N GLY A 167 7.40 -12.93 -12.74
CA GLY A 167 5.96 -13.04 -12.50
C GLY A 167 5.58 -13.30 -11.03
N LEU A 168 4.36 -12.90 -10.67
CA LEU A 168 3.71 -13.26 -9.40
C LEU A 168 3.29 -14.74 -9.45
N PHE A 169 3.95 -15.57 -8.66
CA PHE A 169 3.65 -16.98 -8.37
C PHE A 169 3.41 -17.13 -6.87
N GLY A 170 2.24 -16.68 -6.38
CA GLY A 170 1.83 -16.79 -4.97
C GLY A 170 2.42 -15.72 -4.04
N GLN A 171 3.35 -14.87 -4.50
CA GLN A 171 3.86 -13.75 -3.70
C GLN A 171 2.76 -12.74 -3.36
N ASP A 172 1.82 -12.53 -4.27
CA ASP A 172 0.63 -11.70 -4.05
C ASP A 172 -0.25 -12.27 -2.92
N ASP A 173 -0.49 -13.57 -2.92
CA ASP A 173 -1.23 -14.23 -1.83
C ASP A 173 -0.47 -14.15 -0.49
N CYS A 174 0.85 -14.33 -0.49
CA CYS A 174 1.67 -14.13 0.71
C CYS A 174 1.54 -12.71 1.26
N LEU A 175 1.62 -11.68 0.40
CA LEU A 175 1.46 -10.28 0.79
C LEU A 175 0.06 -10.03 1.36
N VAL A 176 -0.99 -10.49 0.67
CA VAL A 176 -2.37 -10.29 1.15
C VAL A 176 -2.60 -10.98 2.50
N ARG A 177 -2.01 -12.15 2.72
CA ARG A 177 -2.07 -12.82 4.03
C ARG A 177 -1.33 -12.05 5.12
N ILE A 178 -0.13 -11.54 4.84
CA ILE A 178 0.62 -10.68 5.79
C ILE A 178 -0.21 -9.44 6.13
N LEU A 179 -0.80 -8.79 5.13
CA LEU A 179 -1.67 -7.63 5.30
C LEU A 179 -2.90 -7.92 6.14
N GLY A 180 -3.56 -9.06 5.92
CA GLY A 180 -4.72 -9.49 6.70
C GLY A 180 -4.39 -9.62 8.17
N ASP A 181 -3.29 -10.29 8.51
CA ASP A 181 -2.86 -10.46 9.90
C ASP A 181 -2.30 -9.17 10.52
N LEU A 182 -1.81 -8.23 9.71
CA LEU A 182 -1.24 -6.97 10.19
C LEU A 182 -2.27 -6.12 10.94
N GLU A 183 -3.54 -6.18 10.54
CA GLU A 183 -4.65 -5.56 11.26
C GLU A 183 -4.72 -6.08 12.71
N ASP A 184 -4.71 -7.41 12.86
CA ASP A 184 -4.74 -8.08 14.17
C ASP A 184 -3.46 -7.84 14.97
N TYR A 185 -2.31 -7.70 14.31
CA TYR A 185 -1.03 -7.42 14.96
C TYR A 185 -0.95 -6.00 15.49
N VAL A 186 -1.47 -5.00 14.76
CA VAL A 186 -1.38 -3.60 15.21
C VAL A 186 -2.41 -3.33 16.31
N TYR A 187 -3.59 -3.96 16.25
CA TYR A 187 -4.72 -3.65 17.12
C TYR A 187 -4.42 -3.63 18.63
N PRO A 188 -3.80 -4.64 19.24
CA PRO A 188 -3.69 -4.72 20.70
C PRO A 188 -2.55 -3.88 21.31
N TYR A 189 -1.65 -3.32 20.50
CA TYR A 189 -0.52 -2.58 21.03
C TYR A 189 -0.92 -1.15 21.39
N ILE A 190 -0.47 -0.72 22.56
CA ILE A 190 -0.43 0.68 22.95
C ILE A 190 1.01 1.15 22.74
N MET A 191 1.17 2.32 22.15
CA MET A 191 2.46 2.82 21.66
C MET A 191 2.66 4.27 22.08
N PHE A 192 3.93 4.65 22.15
CA PHE A 192 4.39 6.03 22.25
C PHE A 192 3.83 6.80 23.47
N GLU A 193 3.73 6.16 24.64
CA GLU A 193 3.24 6.82 25.86
C GLU A 193 4.30 7.67 26.57
N ASP A 194 5.58 7.43 26.30
CA ASP A 194 6.69 8.09 26.98
C ASP A 194 7.27 9.24 26.15
N LEU A 195 7.10 10.47 26.64
CA LEU A 195 7.67 11.69 26.08
C LEU A 195 9.00 12.11 26.73
N SER A 196 9.55 11.30 27.64
CA SER A 196 10.76 11.65 28.39
C SER A 196 11.98 11.85 27.48
N ASP A 197 12.06 11.10 26.38
CA ASP A 197 13.14 11.19 25.39
C ASP A 197 12.55 11.35 23.98
N LEU A 198 12.47 12.61 23.55
CA LEU A 198 11.97 13.00 22.23
C LEU A 198 12.80 12.44 21.07
N ASP A 199 14.11 12.21 21.25
CA ASP A 199 14.96 11.68 20.19
C ASP A 199 14.73 10.18 20.00
N VAL A 200 14.54 9.43 21.09
CA VAL A 200 14.13 8.02 21.04
C VAL A 200 12.73 7.91 20.44
N LEU A 201 11.79 8.75 20.88
CA LEU A 201 10.43 8.77 20.33
C LEU A 201 10.43 9.07 18.82
N LYS A 202 11.19 10.08 18.38
CA LYS A 202 11.34 10.42 16.95
C LYS A 202 11.83 9.23 16.14
N LYS A 203 12.83 8.48 16.63
CA LYS A 203 13.34 7.27 15.95
C LYS A 203 12.31 6.15 15.90
N GLN A 204 11.54 5.96 16.97
CA GLN A 204 10.47 4.96 17.01
C GLN A 204 9.35 5.29 16.02
N LEU A 205 8.92 6.55 15.98
CA LEU A 205 7.94 7.05 15.00
C LEU A 205 8.45 6.90 13.57
N GLN A 206 9.71 7.27 13.32
CA GLN A 206 10.34 7.13 12.02
C GLN A 206 10.32 5.66 11.55
N HIS A 207 10.74 4.72 12.41
CA HIS A 207 10.71 3.29 12.08
C HIS A 207 9.28 2.79 11.81
N TYR A 208 8.30 3.26 12.59
CA TYR A 208 6.89 2.94 12.41
C TYR A 208 6.36 3.41 11.04
N PHE A 209 6.55 4.70 10.69
CA PHE A 209 6.07 5.25 9.42
C PHE A 209 6.83 4.72 8.21
N GLN A 210 8.14 4.49 8.33
CA GLN A 210 8.94 3.87 7.25
C GLN A 210 8.41 2.50 6.85
N PHE A 211 7.97 1.68 7.81
CA PHE A 211 7.37 0.38 7.52
C PHE A 211 6.11 0.54 6.65
N PHE A 212 5.20 1.43 7.02
CA PHE A 212 3.95 1.64 6.26
C PHE A 212 4.18 2.33 4.92
N GLN A 213 5.12 3.27 4.83
CA GLN A 213 5.53 3.87 3.55
C GLN A 213 6.11 2.81 2.59
N ARG A 214 6.95 1.91 3.10
CA ARG A 214 7.51 0.80 2.31
C ARG A 214 6.41 -0.13 1.80
N LEU A 215 5.46 -0.45 2.65
CA LEU A 215 4.30 -1.26 2.28
C LEU A 215 3.43 -0.57 1.22
N ASP A 216 3.14 0.72 1.41
CA ASP A 216 2.36 1.55 0.50
C ASP A 216 2.99 1.63 -0.90
N THR A 217 4.30 1.88 -0.95
CA THR A 217 5.05 1.98 -2.22
C THR A 217 5.11 0.66 -2.98
N ILE A 218 5.37 -0.47 -2.29
CA ILE A 218 5.36 -1.80 -2.91
C ILE A 218 3.98 -2.11 -3.48
N LEU A 219 2.92 -1.93 -2.70
CA LEU A 219 1.56 -2.23 -3.13
C LEU A 219 1.11 -1.32 -4.27
N SER A 220 1.40 -0.02 -4.18
CA SER A 220 1.11 0.94 -5.25
C SER A 220 1.76 0.54 -6.57
N LEU A 221 3.03 0.13 -6.52
CA LEU A 221 3.77 -0.29 -7.71
C LEU A 221 3.19 -1.58 -8.32
N LEU A 222 2.75 -2.51 -7.47
CA LEU A 222 2.09 -3.74 -7.87
C LEU A 222 0.66 -3.53 -8.41
N ILE A 223 -0.05 -2.48 -7.97
CA ILE A 223 -1.38 -2.09 -8.47
C ILE A 223 -1.27 -1.45 -9.86
N ASP A 224 -0.38 -0.46 -10.02
CA ASP A 224 -0.15 0.22 -11.30
C ASP A 224 0.32 -0.79 -12.35
N GLY A 225 1.26 -1.63 -11.91
CA GLY A 225 1.91 -2.65 -12.67
C GLY A 225 3.17 -2.13 -13.35
N VAL A 226 4.22 -2.96 -13.35
CA VAL A 226 5.51 -2.62 -13.96
C VAL A 226 5.66 -3.31 -15.32
N LEU A 227 6.04 -2.54 -16.34
CA LEU A 227 6.39 -3.06 -17.66
C LEU A 227 7.78 -3.68 -17.63
N GLN A 228 7.88 -5.00 -17.78
CA GLN A 228 9.17 -5.66 -18.08
C GLN A 228 9.44 -5.52 -19.59
N GLU A 229 10.49 -4.78 -19.94
CA GLU A 229 10.77 -4.29 -21.31
C GLU A 229 11.01 -5.37 -22.39
N SER A 230 10.98 -6.68 -22.10
CA SER A 230 11.40 -7.69 -23.08
C SER A 230 10.68 -9.03 -22.94
N TYR A 231 9.37 -9.08 -23.22
CA TYR A 231 8.58 -10.33 -23.32
C TYR A 231 8.14 -10.98 -21.99
N GLY A 232 8.27 -10.29 -20.85
CA GLY A 232 7.76 -10.75 -19.55
C GLY A 232 6.29 -10.38 -19.32
N PRO A 233 5.52 -11.17 -18.54
CA PRO A 233 4.21 -10.73 -18.08
C PRO A 233 4.33 -9.42 -17.29
N ARG A 234 3.37 -8.50 -17.45
CA ARG A 234 3.31 -7.31 -16.60
C ARG A 234 3.25 -7.74 -15.14
N LEU A 235 4.15 -7.21 -14.32
CA LEU A 235 4.11 -7.44 -12.88
C LEU A 235 2.97 -6.60 -12.32
N LYS A 236 1.77 -7.17 -12.27
CA LYS A 236 0.56 -6.49 -11.85
C LYS A 236 -0.33 -7.43 -11.05
N LEU A 237 -0.91 -6.92 -9.97
CA LEU A 237 -1.88 -7.66 -9.16
C LEU A 237 -3.16 -7.95 -9.95
N TYR A 238 -3.75 -9.11 -9.70
CA TYR A 238 -5.09 -9.42 -10.18
C TYR A 238 -6.12 -8.49 -9.54
N ALA A 239 -7.18 -8.15 -10.28
CA ALA A 239 -8.23 -7.26 -9.80
C ALA A 239 -8.85 -7.70 -8.46
N THR A 240 -8.99 -9.02 -8.25
CA THR A 240 -9.48 -9.60 -6.99
C THR A 240 -8.54 -9.30 -5.82
N GLN A 241 -7.23 -9.36 -6.03
CA GLN A 241 -6.25 -9.02 -4.99
C GLN A 241 -6.27 -7.53 -4.68
N VAL A 242 -6.42 -6.66 -5.70
CA VAL A 242 -6.56 -5.22 -5.51
C VAL A 242 -7.77 -4.91 -4.62
N VAL A 243 -8.93 -5.52 -4.89
CA VAL A 243 -10.13 -5.35 -4.06
C VAL A 243 -9.90 -5.81 -2.61
N ARG A 244 -9.21 -6.95 -2.41
CA ARG A 244 -8.87 -7.45 -1.07
C ARG A 244 -7.94 -6.48 -0.33
N ILE A 245 -6.90 -6.00 -1.00
CA ILE A 245 -5.94 -5.03 -0.45
C ILE A 245 -6.67 -3.75 -0.06
N ASN A 246 -7.51 -3.19 -0.94
CA ASN A 246 -8.26 -1.98 -0.66
C ASN A 246 -9.18 -2.15 0.58
N SER A 247 -9.85 -3.29 0.70
CA SER A 247 -10.67 -3.61 1.88
C SER A 247 -9.83 -3.64 3.17
N ILE A 248 -8.64 -4.25 3.13
CA ILE A 248 -7.73 -4.33 4.28
C ILE A 248 -7.17 -2.94 4.61
N MET A 249 -6.70 -2.18 3.62
CA MET A 249 -6.15 -0.83 3.81
C MET A 249 -7.18 0.13 4.37
N GLY A 250 -8.44 0.03 3.96
CA GLY A 250 -9.54 0.82 4.52
C GLY A 250 -9.73 0.63 6.03
N ARG A 251 -9.40 -0.55 6.58
CA ARG A 251 -9.43 -0.82 8.03
C ARG A 251 -8.09 -0.55 8.72
N LEU A 252 -6.99 -0.86 8.05
CA LEU A 252 -5.65 -0.69 8.62
C LEU A 252 -5.27 0.79 8.74
N ARG A 253 -5.63 1.64 7.77
CA ARG A 253 -5.33 3.09 7.81
C ARG A 253 -5.83 3.78 9.10
N PRO A 254 -7.13 3.74 9.44
CA PRO A 254 -7.60 4.37 10.68
C PRO A 254 -6.97 3.73 11.92
N LEU A 255 -6.66 2.44 11.88
CA LEU A 255 -5.99 1.75 12.98
C LEU A 255 -4.57 2.27 13.20
N VAL A 256 -3.78 2.42 12.13
CA VAL A 256 -2.41 2.98 12.18
C VAL A 256 -2.43 4.41 12.72
N ILE A 257 -3.34 5.25 12.22
CA ILE A 257 -3.50 6.64 12.68
C ILE A 257 -3.90 6.68 14.17
N SER A 258 -4.78 5.77 14.62
CA SER A 258 -5.21 5.72 16.02
C SER A 258 -4.05 5.49 17.00
N LYS A 259 -2.98 4.80 16.58
CA LYS A 259 -1.81 4.53 17.44
C LYS A 259 -0.98 5.75 17.77
N VAL A 260 -1.04 6.77 16.92
CA VAL A 260 -0.30 8.03 17.12
C VAL A 260 -1.19 9.18 17.59
N THR A 261 -2.52 9.01 17.55
CA THR A 261 -3.48 10.08 17.88
C THR A 261 -3.38 10.51 19.34
N SER A 262 -3.24 9.56 20.28
CA SER A 262 -3.09 9.89 21.71
C SER A 262 -1.82 10.68 21.97
N LEU A 263 -0.70 10.26 21.36
CA LEU A 263 0.57 10.98 21.43
C LEU A 263 0.44 12.41 20.86
N LYS A 264 -0.18 12.56 19.69
CA LYS A 264 -0.42 13.89 19.09
C LYS A 264 -1.14 14.83 20.06
N ASN A 265 -2.20 14.34 20.70
CA ASN A 265 -2.97 15.14 21.65
C ASN A 265 -2.14 15.52 22.87
N GLN A 266 -1.31 14.60 23.38
CA GLN A 266 -0.38 14.87 24.48
C GLN A 266 0.67 15.92 24.08
N MET A 267 1.25 15.80 22.90
CA MET A 267 2.25 16.74 22.39
C MET A 267 1.68 18.15 22.17
N SER A 268 0.45 18.25 21.66
CA SER A 268 -0.24 19.53 21.52
C SER A 268 -0.45 20.20 22.89
N TYR A 269 -0.88 19.42 23.89
CA TYR A 269 -1.03 19.91 25.26
C TYR A 269 0.30 20.34 25.90
N GLU A 270 1.35 19.54 25.78
CA GLU A 270 2.68 19.87 26.31
C GLU A 270 3.28 21.10 25.63
N SER A 271 3.10 21.23 24.31
CA SER A 271 3.52 22.41 23.55
C SER A 271 2.88 23.68 24.12
N HIS A 272 1.57 23.66 24.41
CA HIS A 272 0.90 24.80 25.06
C HIS A 272 1.47 25.11 26.45
N ILE A 273 1.83 24.10 27.25
CA ILE A 273 2.46 24.31 28.57
C ILE A 273 3.82 24.97 28.42
N TYR A 274 4.68 24.49 27.52
CA TYR A 274 6.01 25.07 27.32
C TYR A 274 5.94 26.51 26.81
N ALA A 275 4.96 26.82 25.95
CA ALA A 275 4.69 28.18 25.50
C ALA A 275 4.34 29.11 26.69
N GLN A 276 3.49 28.66 27.61
CA GLN A 276 3.10 29.43 28.80
C GLN A 276 4.26 29.63 29.78
N LYS A 277 5.14 28.62 29.92
CA LYS A 277 6.34 28.69 30.79
C LYS A 277 7.49 29.50 30.19
N GLY A 278 7.42 29.88 28.91
CA GLY A 278 8.50 30.57 28.21
C GLY A 278 9.70 29.66 27.88
N GLU A 279 9.53 28.33 27.95
CA GLU A 279 10.56 27.34 27.63
C GLU A 279 10.68 27.16 26.11
N LYS A 280 11.30 28.14 25.45
CA LYS A 280 11.35 28.22 23.98
C LYS A 280 11.95 26.98 23.30
N GLU A 281 12.97 26.35 23.89
CA GLU A 281 13.63 25.18 23.29
C GLU A 281 12.74 23.92 23.36
N SER A 282 12.17 23.62 24.53
CA SER A 282 11.24 22.50 24.73
C SER A 282 10.00 22.66 23.86
N TYR A 283 9.44 23.88 23.82
CA TYR A 283 8.34 24.22 22.93
C TYR A 283 8.67 23.89 21.48
N ARG A 284 9.82 24.37 20.97
CA ARG A 284 10.25 24.15 19.58
C ARG A 284 10.35 22.67 19.26
N LYS A 285 10.99 21.86 20.12
CA LYS A 285 11.17 20.43 19.88
C LYS A 285 9.84 19.68 19.79
N VAL A 286 8.95 19.89 20.77
CA VAL A 286 7.64 19.22 20.82
C VAL A 286 6.74 19.69 19.69
N HIS A 287 6.71 21.00 19.42
CA HIS A 287 5.90 21.57 18.34
C HIS A 287 6.36 21.07 16.97
N ASN A 288 7.68 21.04 16.71
CA ASN A 288 8.20 20.54 15.44
C ASN A 288 7.89 19.06 15.23
N LEU A 289 8.05 18.23 16.27
CA LEU A 289 7.72 16.80 16.17
C LEU A 289 6.21 16.59 16.03
N SER A 290 5.36 17.42 16.66
CA SER A 290 3.91 17.38 16.46
C SER A 290 3.52 17.72 15.02
N ASN A 291 4.14 18.75 14.42
CA ASN A 291 3.91 19.11 13.03
C ASN A 291 4.39 18.02 12.06
N ALA A 292 5.56 17.43 12.34
CA ALA A 292 6.06 16.30 11.56
C ALA A 292 5.07 15.12 11.62
N LEU A 293 4.48 14.85 12.78
CA LEU A 293 3.49 13.79 12.95
C LEU A 293 2.22 14.03 12.13
N ASP A 294 1.76 15.28 12.03
CA ASP A 294 0.61 15.65 11.18
C ASP A 294 0.87 15.38 9.70
N VAL A 295 2.08 15.71 9.25
CA VAL A 295 2.52 15.40 7.88
C VAL A 295 2.53 13.89 7.65
N GLU A 296 3.09 13.11 8.57
CA GLU A 296 3.15 11.64 8.42
C GLU A 296 1.77 10.98 8.47
N ILE A 297 0.84 11.47 9.31
CA ILE A 297 -0.55 10.99 9.34
C ILE A 297 -1.24 11.21 7.99
N GLY A 298 -0.98 12.32 7.32
CA GLY A 298 -1.50 12.61 5.98
C GLY A 298 -1.04 11.59 4.94
N LYS A 299 0.24 11.22 5.00
CA LYS A 299 0.91 10.30 4.06
C LYS A 299 0.57 8.82 4.24
N VAL A 300 -0.04 8.40 5.36
CA VAL A 300 -0.29 6.97 5.63
C VAL A 300 -1.17 6.36 4.53
N PHE A 301 -0.60 5.48 3.71
CA PHE A 301 -1.28 4.85 2.56
C PHE A 301 -1.83 5.83 1.52
N GLU A 302 -1.17 6.98 1.33
CA GLU A 302 -1.50 7.95 0.28
C GLU A 302 -1.45 7.30 -1.11
N GLY A 303 -0.41 6.51 -1.40
CA GLY A 303 -0.23 5.88 -2.70
C GLY A 303 -1.37 4.95 -3.08
N ILE A 304 -1.75 4.03 -2.19
CA ILE A 304 -2.86 3.11 -2.47
C ILE A 304 -4.18 3.88 -2.61
N LEU A 305 -4.45 4.88 -1.76
CA LEU A 305 -5.71 5.62 -1.82
C LEU A 305 -5.88 6.39 -3.14
N ASP A 306 -4.81 6.97 -3.68
CA ASP A 306 -4.88 7.67 -4.98
C ASP A 306 -5.22 6.73 -6.15
N ARG A 307 -5.13 5.42 -5.93
CA ARG A 307 -5.37 4.36 -6.92
C ARG A 307 -6.69 3.61 -6.69
N THR A 308 -7.45 3.96 -5.65
CA THR A 308 -8.78 3.39 -5.33
C THR A 308 -9.91 4.30 -5.75
#